data_AF-A0A085WIQ9-F1
#
_entry.id   AF-A0A085WIQ9-F1
#
_cell.length_a   1.000
_cell.length_b   1.000
_cell.length_c   1.000
_cell.angle_alpha   90.00
_cell.angle_beta   90.00
_cell.angle_gamma   90.00
#
_symmetry.space_group_name_H-M   'P 1'
#
loop_
_entity.id
_entity.type
_entity.pdbx_description
1 polymer ?
#
loop_
_entity_poly.entity_id
_entity_poly.type
_entity_poly.pdbx_seq_one_letter_code
_entity_poly.pdbx_strand_id
1 'polypeptide(L)'
;MSCMFEEDLTAYVDGELPPARRAEVETHLGTCAECRQTEALLRRTLTSLPALPEFKPSPDTRRAVLAKVDALPLPLRERLKALLRPSVLVPSLGLAAAMGVAVLVTGQETQSVDVTDAGTLELAANLELVEDYDIVGLDSSEDLEVIENLHELEVQ
;
A
#
# COMPACT_ATOMS: atom_id res chain seq x y z
N MET A 1 46.15 25.75 -29.74
CA MET A 1 45.11 25.56 -30.78
C MET A 1 44.10 24.65 -30.13
N SER A 2 42.89 25.12 -29.84
CA SER A 2 41.91 24.35 -29.04
C SER A 2 41.60 23.01 -29.70
N CYS A 3 41.80 21.92 -28.97
CA CYS A 3 41.52 20.59 -29.46
C CYS A 3 40.09 20.18 -29.11
N MET A 4 39.33 19.61 -30.05
CA MET A 4 37.90 19.30 -29.83
C MET A 4 37.62 18.29 -28.71
N PHE A 5 38.63 17.51 -28.30
CA PHE A 5 38.51 16.48 -27.27
C PHE A 5 38.89 16.98 -25.88
N GLU A 6 39.33 18.23 -25.74
CA GLU A 6 39.78 18.80 -24.47
C GLU A 6 38.66 18.77 -23.40
N GLU A 7 37.43 19.06 -23.80
CA GLU A 7 36.25 19.03 -22.91
C GLU A 7 35.88 17.62 -22.42
N ASP A 8 36.25 16.59 -23.17
CA ASP A 8 35.96 15.18 -22.83
C ASP A 8 37.00 14.58 -21.88
N LEU A 9 38.16 15.21 -21.67
CA LEU A 9 39.27 14.61 -20.92
C LEU A 9 38.94 14.38 -19.44
N THR A 10 38.17 15.26 -18.81
CA THR A 10 37.73 15.08 -17.42
C THR A 10 36.83 13.85 -17.31
N ALA A 11 35.77 13.78 -18.12
CA ALA A 11 34.86 12.64 -18.14
C ALA A 11 35.55 11.32 -18.56
N TYR A 12 36.57 11.40 -19.42
CA TYR A 12 37.41 10.26 -19.78
C TYR A 12 38.18 9.72 -18.57
N VAL A 13 38.86 10.61 -17.84
CA VAL A 13 39.66 10.26 -16.66
C VAL A 13 38.77 9.74 -15.51
N ASP A 14 37.58 10.32 -15.34
CA ASP A 14 36.60 9.89 -14.33
C ASP A 14 35.85 8.61 -14.72
N GLY A 15 35.99 8.15 -15.96
CA GLY A 15 35.36 6.93 -16.46
C GLY A 15 33.88 7.07 -16.82
N GLU A 16 33.40 8.30 -17.00
CA GLU A 16 31.99 8.62 -17.23
C GLU A 16 31.59 8.62 -18.72
N LEU A 17 32.56 8.55 -19.63
CA LEU A 17 32.27 8.52 -21.07
C LEU A 17 31.59 7.20 -21.50
N PRO A 18 30.62 7.26 -22.43
CA PRO A 18 30.12 6.09 -23.14
C PRO A 18 31.24 5.35 -23.89
N PRO A 19 31.14 4.02 -24.09
CA PRO A 19 32.20 3.22 -24.72
C PRO A 19 32.68 3.74 -26.08
N ALA A 20 31.75 4.18 -26.93
CA ALA A 20 32.07 4.72 -28.26
C ALA A 20 32.92 6.00 -28.16
N ARG A 21 32.49 6.96 -27.32
CA ARG A 21 33.21 8.23 -27.15
C ARG A 21 34.57 8.05 -26.48
N ARG A 22 34.67 7.11 -25.53
CA ARG A 22 35.94 6.72 -24.91
C ARG A 22 36.95 6.22 -25.96
N ALA A 23 36.54 5.36 -26.89
CA ALA A 23 37.43 4.85 -27.93
C ALA A 23 37.92 5.96 -28.88
N GLU A 24 37.08 6.95 -29.18
CA GLU A 24 37.47 8.13 -29.96
C GLU A 24 38.53 8.97 -29.24
N VAL A 25 38.34 9.21 -27.94
CA VAL A 25 39.31 9.92 -27.09
C VAL A 25 40.63 9.14 -27.00
N GLU A 26 40.59 7.82 -26.80
CA GLU A 26 41.80 6.98 -26.76
C GLU A 26 42.59 7.04 -28.07
N THR A 27 41.89 6.97 -29.21
CA THR A 27 42.50 7.14 -30.53
C THR A 27 43.15 8.51 -30.66
N HIS A 28 42.46 9.56 -30.21
CA HIS A 28 42.97 10.92 -30.24
C HIS A 28 44.22 11.09 -29.36
N LEU A 29 44.20 10.55 -28.13
CA LEU A 29 45.35 10.53 -27.22
C LEU A 29 46.55 9.81 -27.82
N GLY A 30 46.37 8.86 -28.74
CA GLY A 30 47.47 8.27 -29.51
C GLY A 30 48.24 9.27 -30.39
N THR A 31 47.60 10.35 -30.84
CA THR A 31 48.15 11.28 -31.84
C THR A 31 48.42 12.68 -31.30
N CYS A 32 47.67 13.14 -30.29
CA CYS A 32 47.76 14.49 -29.77
C CYS A 32 48.59 14.58 -28.48
N ALA A 33 49.75 15.26 -28.55
CA ALA A 33 50.62 15.44 -27.38
C ALA A 33 50.03 16.39 -26.31
N GLU A 34 49.30 17.42 -26.74
CA GLU A 34 48.66 18.40 -25.85
C GLU A 34 47.59 17.73 -24.97
N CYS A 35 46.66 16.98 -25.57
CA CYS A 35 45.65 16.24 -24.83
C CYS A 35 46.24 15.16 -23.92
N ARG A 36 47.33 14.48 -24.32
CA ARG A 36 48.06 13.55 -23.42
C ARG A 36 48.64 14.25 -22.20
N GLN A 37 49.18 15.46 -22.37
CA GLN A 37 49.73 16.22 -21.25
C GLN A 37 48.63 16.63 -20.26
N THR A 38 47.49 17.08 -20.78
CA THR A 38 46.31 17.41 -19.97
C THR A 38 45.75 16.18 -19.25
N GLU A 39 45.62 15.05 -19.94
CA GLU A 39 45.16 13.79 -19.36
C GLU A 39 46.06 13.31 -18.22
N ALA A 40 47.38 13.39 -18.40
CA ALA A 40 48.36 13.05 -17.38
C ALA A 40 48.28 13.99 -16.16
N LEU A 41 48.04 15.28 -16.38
CA LEU A 41 47.85 16.28 -15.32
C LEU A 41 46.59 15.98 -14.50
N LEU A 42 45.48 15.66 -15.17
CA LEU A 42 44.22 15.28 -14.52
C LEU A 42 44.42 14.03 -13.64
N ARG A 43 45.02 12.96 -14.19
CA ARG A 43 45.32 11.75 -13.41
C ARG A 43 46.21 12.02 -12.22
N ARG A 44 47.26 12.82 -12.37
CA ARG A 44 48.15 13.19 -11.26
C ARG A 44 47.41 13.97 -10.18
N THR A 45 46.45 14.79 -10.56
CA THR A 45 45.61 15.52 -9.61
C THR A 45 44.78 14.52 -8.80
N LEU A 46 44.10 13.59 -9.46
CA LEU A 46 43.31 12.55 -8.79
C LEU A 46 44.16 11.66 -7.86
N THR A 47 45.37 11.28 -8.26
CA THR A 47 46.25 10.46 -7.41
C THR A 47 46.79 11.20 -6.19
N SER A 48 46.69 12.53 -6.15
CA SER A 48 47.07 13.33 -4.99
C SER A 48 45.94 13.53 -3.97
N LEU A 49 44.67 13.34 -4.37
CA LEU A 49 43.50 13.49 -3.49
C LEU A 49 43.54 12.59 -2.24
N PRO A 50 44.02 11.33 -2.27
CA PRO A 50 44.09 10.49 -1.07
C PRO A 50 45.01 11.02 0.03
N ALA A 51 45.92 11.96 -0.29
CA ALA A 51 46.77 12.61 0.71
C ALA A 51 46.01 13.68 1.52
N LEU A 52 44.79 14.04 1.12
CA LEU A 52 43.95 14.99 1.86
C LEU A 52 43.45 14.35 3.16
N PRO A 53 43.34 15.13 4.25
CA PRO A 53 42.80 14.62 5.51
C PRO A 53 41.36 14.12 5.32
N GLU A 54 41.02 13.02 6.01
CA GLU A 54 39.65 12.48 5.97
C GLU A 54 38.65 13.52 6.48
N PHE A 55 37.67 13.84 5.64
CA PHE A 55 36.57 14.71 6.04
C PHE A 55 35.53 13.90 6.83
N LYS A 56 35.45 14.16 8.14
CA LYS A 56 34.42 13.57 9.01
C LYS A 56 33.31 14.58 9.28
N PRO A 57 32.08 14.39 8.75
CA PRO A 57 30.96 15.28 9.04
C PRO A 57 30.60 15.23 10.52
N SER A 58 30.08 16.35 11.06
CA SER A 58 29.61 16.40 12.44
C SER A 58 28.42 15.45 12.66
N PRO A 59 28.20 14.96 13.89
CA PRO A 59 27.04 14.14 14.21
C PRO A 59 25.71 14.82 13.84
N ASP A 60 25.63 16.15 13.95
CA ASP A 60 24.44 16.93 13.65
C ASP A 60 24.15 16.97 12.16
N THR A 61 25.17 17.23 11.33
CA THR A 61 25.06 17.18 9.87
C THR A 61 24.66 15.79 9.42
N ARG A 62 25.27 14.74 9.98
CA ARG A 62 24.92 13.35 9.66
C ARG A 62 23.45 13.06 9.98
N ARG A 63 22.96 13.44 11.16
CA ARG A 63 21.55 13.27 11.54
C ARG A 63 20.61 14.03 10.60
N ALA A 64 20.94 15.27 10.27
CA ALA A 64 20.12 16.10 9.38
C ALA A 64 20.03 15.51 7.96
N VAL A 65 21.13 14.97 7.43
CA VAL A 65 21.14 14.31 6.12
C VAL A 65 20.31 13.02 6.15
N LEU A 66 20.49 12.18 7.17
CA LEU A 66 19.74 10.93 7.30
C LEU A 66 18.23 11.17 7.44
N ALA A 67 17.82 12.17 8.24
CA ALA A 67 16.42 12.54 8.36
C ALA A 67 15.79 12.95 7.01
N LYS A 68 16.56 13.59 6.12
CA LYS A 68 16.07 13.91 4.76
C LYS A 68 15.93 12.69 3.88
N VAL A 69 16.85 11.72 4.00
CA VAL A 69 16.76 10.45 3.26
C VAL A 69 15.56 9.64 3.74
N ASP A 70 15.34 9.58 5.06
CA ASP A 70 14.20 8.87 5.67
C ASP A 70 12.85 9.49 5.31
N ALA A 71 12.82 10.81 5.05
CA ALA A 71 11.62 11.52 4.62
C ALA A 71 11.28 11.30 3.14
N LEU A 72 12.15 10.67 2.34
CA LEU A 72 11.85 10.39 0.94
C LEU A 72 10.69 9.38 0.84
N PRO A 73 9.72 9.61 -0.04
CA PRO A 73 8.60 8.69 -0.19
C PRO A 73 9.10 7.34 -0.69
N LEU A 74 8.88 6.30 0.12
CA LEU A 74 9.16 4.94 -0.28
C LEU A 74 8.19 4.51 -1.40
N PRO A 75 8.67 3.79 -2.43
CA PRO A 75 7.77 3.20 -3.43
C PRO A 75 6.79 2.23 -2.75
N LEU A 76 5.55 2.17 -3.24
CA LEU A 76 4.49 1.32 -2.68
C LEU A 76 4.92 -0.14 -2.48
N ARG A 77 5.76 -0.66 -3.39
CA ARG A 77 6.31 -2.02 -3.33
C ARG A 77 7.16 -2.26 -2.07
N GLU A 78 7.94 -1.28 -1.64
CA GLU A 78 8.76 -1.40 -0.43
C GLU A 78 7.92 -1.29 0.84
N ARG A 79 6.88 -0.45 0.84
CA ARG A 79 5.91 -0.37 1.94
C ARG A 79 5.19 -1.71 2.15
N LEU A 80 4.77 -2.37 1.07
CA LEU A 80 4.13 -3.68 1.15
C LEU A 80 5.10 -4.77 1.62
N LYS A 81 6.33 -4.80 1.11
CA LYS A 81 7.38 -5.71 1.59
C LYS A 81 7.68 -5.51 3.07
N ALA A 82 7.64 -4.28 3.56
CA ALA A 82 7.85 -3.97 4.98
C ALA A 82 6.75 -4.55 5.87
N LEU A 83 5.48 -4.51 5.44
CA LEU A 83 4.36 -5.14 6.15
C LEU A 83 4.46 -6.67 6.17
N LEU A 84 4.99 -7.27 5.10
CA LEU A 84 5.15 -8.71 4.97
C LEU A 84 6.42 -9.25 5.67
N ARG A 85 7.16 -8.40 6.42
CA ARG A 85 8.36 -8.86 7.14
C ARG A 85 7.94 -9.77 8.30
N PRO A 86 8.57 -10.95 8.46
CA PRO A 86 8.19 -11.91 9.49
C PRO A 86 8.32 -11.33 10.91
N SER A 87 9.23 -10.38 11.13
CA SER A 87 9.38 -9.67 12.41
C SER A 87 8.13 -8.87 12.84
N VAL A 88 7.24 -8.52 11.91
CA VAL A 88 5.98 -7.79 12.17
C VAL A 88 4.78 -8.73 12.22
N LEU A 89 4.82 -9.85 11.48
CA LEU A 89 3.73 -10.84 11.42
C LEU A 89 3.71 -11.83 12.60
N VAL A 90 4.85 -12.13 13.20
CA VAL A 90 4.93 -13.05 14.35
C VAL A 90 4.12 -12.59 15.58
N PRO A 91 4.14 -11.32 16.02
CA PRO A 91 3.35 -10.90 17.19
C PRO A 91 1.84 -10.88 16.94
N SER A 92 1.36 -10.66 15.72
CA SER A 92 -0.08 -10.57 15.41
C SER A 92 -0.78 -11.93 15.34
N LEU A 93 -0.08 -13.01 14.95
CA LEU A 93 -0.64 -14.36 15.00
C LEU A 93 -0.89 -14.86 16.43
N GLY A 94 -0.08 -14.42 17.40
CA GLY A 94 -0.24 -14.81 18.81
C GLY A 94 -1.56 -14.35 19.43
N LEU A 95 -2.03 -13.16 19.06
CA LEU A 95 -3.27 -12.58 19.60
C LEU A 95 -4.53 -13.21 18.98
N ALA A 96 -4.51 -13.48 17.68
CA ALA A 96 -5.64 -14.08 16.97
C ALA A 96 -5.93 -15.52 17.44
N ALA A 97 -4.88 -16.31 17.72
CA ALA A 97 -5.03 -17.65 18.27
C ALA A 97 -5.68 -17.64 19.67
N ALA A 98 -5.35 -16.66 20.52
CA ALA A 98 -5.93 -16.54 21.85
C ALA A 98 -7.43 -16.18 21.83
N MET A 99 -7.86 -15.29 20.93
CA MET A 99 -9.29 -14.95 20.79
C MET A 99 -10.13 -16.11 20.23
N GLY A 100 -9.60 -16.86 19.26
CA GLY A 100 -10.30 -18.02 18.70
C GLY A 100 -10.58 -19.12 19.74
N VAL A 101 -9.64 -19.34 20.67
CA VAL A 101 -9.82 -20.30 21.77
C VAL A 101 -10.89 -19.83 22.75
N ALA A 102 -10.97 -18.53 23.06
CA ALA A 102 -11.97 -18.01 24.00
C ALA A 102 -13.42 -18.19 23.49
N VAL A 103 -13.67 -17.96 22.20
CA VAL A 103 -15.02 -18.08 21.60
C VAL A 103 -15.53 -19.53 21.60
N LEU A 104 -14.66 -20.50 21.36
CA LEU A 104 -15.03 -21.93 21.38
C LEU A 104 -15.42 -22.42 22.79
N VAL A 105 -14.87 -21.80 23.84
CA VAL A 105 -15.15 -22.20 25.23
C VAL A 105 -16.50 -21.65 25.73
N THR A 106 -16.99 -20.53 25.19
CA THR A 106 -18.22 -19.86 25.67
C THR A 106 -19.48 -20.15 24.84
N GLY A 107 -19.37 -20.81 23.67
CA GLY A 107 -20.45 -20.90 22.68
C GLY A 107 -21.41 -22.11 22.76
N GLN A 108 -21.42 -22.91 23.83
CA GLN A 108 -22.21 -24.17 23.89
C GLN A 108 -23.57 -24.09 24.64
N GLU A 109 -24.16 -22.92 24.85
CA GLU A 109 -25.55 -22.84 25.34
C GLU A 109 -26.55 -22.86 24.17
N THR A 110 -27.01 -24.05 23.79
CA THR A 110 -28.08 -24.26 22.79
C THR A 110 -29.46 -24.16 23.43
N GLN A 111 -30.24 -23.17 22.99
CA GLN A 111 -31.62 -22.89 23.38
C GLN A 111 -32.59 -23.72 22.51
N SER A 112 -33.38 -24.61 23.11
CA SER A 112 -34.42 -25.40 22.42
C SER A 112 -35.73 -24.63 22.34
N VAL A 113 -36.31 -24.50 21.15
CA VAL A 113 -37.66 -23.92 20.91
C VAL A 113 -38.69 -25.05 20.86
N ASP A 114 -39.77 -24.93 21.62
CA ASP A 114 -40.83 -25.93 21.82
C ASP A 114 -42.02 -25.69 20.86
N VAL A 115 -42.47 -26.73 20.15
CA VAL A 115 -43.36 -26.65 18.96
C VAL A 115 -44.79 -27.14 19.27
N THR A 116 -45.28 -26.96 20.49
CA THR A 116 -46.61 -27.45 20.90
C THR A 116 -47.54 -26.33 21.36
N ASP A 117 -47.63 -25.24 20.58
CA ASP A 117 -48.65 -24.22 20.81
C ASP A 117 -49.86 -24.43 19.89
N ALA A 118 -51.04 -24.63 20.49
CA ALA A 118 -52.27 -24.98 19.78
C ALA A 118 -52.67 -23.94 18.72
N GLY A 119 -52.29 -22.67 18.92
CA GLY A 119 -52.54 -21.59 17.95
C GLY A 119 -51.85 -21.80 16.61
N THR A 120 -50.66 -22.42 16.60
CA THR A 120 -49.92 -22.69 15.35
C THR A 120 -50.58 -23.79 14.49
N LEU A 121 -51.33 -24.68 15.13
CA LEU A 121 -52.05 -25.79 14.48
C LEU A 121 -53.39 -25.34 13.87
N GLU A 122 -54.06 -24.38 14.50
CA GLU A 122 -55.29 -23.76 13.99
C GLU A 122 -55.02 -22.89 12.76
N LEU A 123 -53.89 -22.17 12.75
CA LEU A 123 -53.45 -21.35 11.62
C LEU A 123 -53.11 -22.20 10.39
N ALA A 124 -52.53 -23.39 10.60
CA ALA A 124 -52.22 -24.34 9.52
C ALA A 124 -53.48 -24.99 8.91
N ALA A 125 -54.55 -25.16 9.69
CA ALA A 125 -55.79 -25.82 9.24
C ALA A 125 -56.67 -24.93 8.35
N ASN A 126 -56.55 -23.60 8.46
CA ASN A 126 -57.35 -22.63 7.71
C ASN A 126 -56.58 -21.91 6.59
N LEU A 127 -55.42 -22.46 6.18
CA LEU A 127 -54.55 -21.85 5.18
C LEU A 127 -55.19 -21.75 3.78
N GLU A 128 -56.21 -22.56 3.48
CA GLU A 128 -56.99 -22.53 2.24
C GLU A 128 -57.97 -21.34 2.18
N LEU A 129 -58.30 -20.70 3.31
CA LEU A 129 -59.19 -19.53 3.35
C LEU A 129 -58.47 -18.19 3.17
N VAL A 130 -57.12 -18.19 3.18
CA VAL A 130 -56.29 -16.97 3.11
C VAL A 130 -55.94 -16.60 1.66
N GLU A 131 -56.21 -17.47 0.69
CA GLU A 131 -55.85 -17.24 -0.72
C GLU A 131 -56.76 -16.25 -1.48
N ASP A 132 -57.76 -15.63 -0.86
CA ASP A 132 -58.71 -14.71 -1.55
C ASP A 132 -58.79 -13.29 -0.95
N TYR A 133 -57.65 -12.75 -0.48
CA TYR A 133 -57.54 -11.32 -0.18
C TYR A 133 -57.25 -10.44 -1.41
N ASP A 134 -57.31 -10.99 -2.63
CA ASP A 134 -57.15 -10.24 -3.89
C ASP A 134 -58.46 -9.57 -4.37
N ILE A 135 -59.59 -9.73 -3.68
CA ILE A 135 -60.89 -9.16 -4.11
C ILE A 135 -61.10 -7.71 -3.64
N VAL A 136 -60.30 -7.20 -2.70
CA VAL A 136 -60.51 -5.85 -2.11
C VAL A 136 -59.47 -4.81 -2.58
N GLY A 137 -58.47 -5.20 -3.39
CA GLY A 137 -57.52 -4.27 -4.02
C GLY A 137 -56.72 -3.42 -3.01
N LEU A 138 -56.31 -4.04 -1.89
CA LEU A 138 -55.53 -3.40 -0.84
C LEU A 138 -54.08 -3.86 -0.98
N ASP A 139 -53.22 -2.99 -1.49
CA ASP A 139 -51.83 -3.31 -1.85
C ASP A 139 -50.85 -3.12 -0.68
N SER A 140 -51.34 -2.68 0.48
CA SER A 140 -50.52 -2.37 1.65
C SER A 140 -51.25 -2.57 2.98
N SER A 141 -50.49 -2.77 4.05
CA SER A 141 -51.01 -2.90 5.42
C SER A 141 -51.69 -1.63 5.95
N GLU A 142 -51.42 -0.48 5.34
CA GLU A 142 -51.97 0.82 5.75
C GLU A 142 -53.45 0.96 5.34
N ASP A 143 -53.87 0.25 4.30
CA ASP A 143 -55.26 0.29 3.81
C ASP A 143 -56.25 -0.41 4.78
N LEU A 144 -55.76 -1.28 5.65
CA LEU A 144 -56.56 -1.99 6.66
C LEU A 144 -56.93 -1.08 7.85
N GLU A 145 -56.08 -0.11 8.21
CA GLU A 145 -56.38 0.85 9.29
C GLU A 145 -57.58 1.73 8.94
N VAL A 146 -57.82 2.02 7.66
CA VAL A 146 -58.96 2.85 7.21
C VAL A 146 -60.29 2.10 7.35
N ILE A 147 -60.29 0.78 7.12
CA ILE A 147 -61.49 -0.07 7.27
C ILE A 147 -61.81 -0.28 8.74
N GLU A 148 -60.81 -0.48 9.59
CA GLU A 148 -61.00 -0.65 11.03
C GLU A 148 -61.67 0.58 11.67
N ASN A 149 -61.37 1.77 11.15
CA ASN A 149 -61.93 3.04 11.64
C ASN A 149 -63.17 3.52 10.86
N LEU A 150 -63.72 2.73 9.92
CA LEU A 150 -64.91 3.13 9.15
C LEU A 150 -66.14 3.36 10.05
N HIS A 151 -66.22 2.66 11.19
CA HIS A 151 -67.29 2.83 12.18
C HIS A 151 -67.27 4.20 12.88
N GLU A 152 -66.15 4.92 12.87
CA GLU A 152 -66.05 6.27 13.45
C GLU A 152 -66.56 7.37 12.49
N LEU A 153 -66.65 7.07 11.18
CA LEU A 153 -67.05 8.03 10.15
C LEU A 153 -68.56 7.99 9.82
N GLU A 154 -69.32 7.02 10.31
CA GLU A 154 -70.78 6.93 10.13
C GLU A 154 -71.59 7.77 11.13
N VAL A 155 -70.92 8.49 12.05
CA VAL A 155 -71.57 9.39 13.02
C VAL A 155 -71.22 10.85 12.74
N GLN A 156 -71.63 11.34 11.57
CA GLN A 156 -72.02 12.75 11.37
C GLN A 156 -72.80 12.99 10.08
#